data_AF-A0A2G0YR67-F1
#
_entry.id   AF-A0A2G0YR67-F1
#
_cell.length_a   1.000
_cell.length_b   1.000
_cell.length_c   1.000
_cell.angle_alpha   90.00
_cell.angle_beta   90.00
_cell.angle_gamma   90.00
#
_symmetry.space_group_name_H-M   'P 1'
#
loop_
_entity.id
_entity.type
_entity.pdbx_description
1 polymer ?
#
loop_
_entity_poly.entity_id
_entity_poly.type
_entity_poly.pdbx_seq_one_letter_code
_entity_poly.pdbx_strand_id
1 'polypeptide(L)' 'MNKPKVIDWNEISRLGLLERINREIMHPLGYAVCREVESGRSPGALVSEDGPWVYPDQVQQQGGD' A
#
# COMPACT_ATOMS: atom_id res chain seq x y z
N MET A 1 -11.25 -11.48 28.62
CA MET A 1 -10.50 -11.65 27.34
C MET A 1 -9.37 -10.65 27.32
N ASN A 2 -8.15 -11.08 27.00
CA ASN A 2 -7.04 -10.13 26.80
C ASN A 2 -7.25 -9.41 25.47
N LYS A 3 -7.01 -8.09 25.44
CA LYS A 3 -7.08 -7.33 24.20
C LYS A 3 -5.93 -7.79 23.27
N PRO A 4 -6.19 -7.95 21.96
CA PRO A 4 -5.14 -8.28 21.00
C PRO A 4 -4.11 -7.15 20.94
N LYS A 5 -2.84 -7.49 20.73
CA LYS A 5 -1.79 -6.51 20.44
C LYS A 5 -2.04 -5.93 19.05
N VAL A 6 -2.04 -4.61 18.96
CA VAL A 6 -2.18 -3.86 17.70
C VAL A 6 -0.86 -3.14 17.42
N ILE A 7 -0.49 -3.07 16.15
CA ILE A 7 0.59 -2.23 15.62
C ILE A 7 -0.01 -1.15 14.73
N ASP A 8 0.65 0.00 14.64
CA ASP A 8 0.19 1.12 13.83
C ASP A 8 0.65 1.00 12.36
N TRP A 9 0.25 1.97 11.53
CA TRP A 9 0.61 1.96 10.11
C TRP A 9 2.07 2.27 9.83
N ASN A 10 2.78 2.89 10.78
CA ASN A 10 4.22 3.09 10.68
C ASN A 10 4.95 1.76 10.82
N GLU A 11 4.55 0.95 11.80
CA GLU A 11 5.13 -0.38 12.01
C GLU A 11 4.77 -1.33 10.84
N ILE A 12 3.52 -1.29 10.36
CA ILE A 12 3.12 -2.01 9.14
C ILE A 12 4.02 -1.61 7.95
N SER A 13 4.29 -0.31 7.78
CA SER A 13 5.19 0.16 6.73
C SER A 13 6.63 -0.27 6.94
N ARG A 14 7.15 -0.26 8.18
CA ARG A 14 8.52 -0.68 8.52
C ARG A 14 8.74 -2.16 8.21
N LEU A 15 7.70 -2.98 8.35
CA LEU A 15 7.70 -4.41 7.99
C LEU A 15 7.56 -4.66 6.48
N GLY A 16 7.46 -3.61 5.65
CA GLY A 16 7.24 -3.72 4.20
C GLY A 16 5.81 -4.09 3.81
N LEU A 17 4.89 -4.22 4.76
CA LEU A 17 3.54 -4.71 4.51
C LEU A 17 2.67 -3.68 3.79
N LEU A 18 2.87 -2.39 4.05
CA LEU A 18 2.13 -1.32 3.35
C LEU A 18 2.41 -1.34 1.84
N GLU A 19 3.68 -1.50 1.47
CA GLU A 19 4.11 -1.61 0.08
C GLU A 19 3.54 -2.87 -0.57
N ARG A 20 3.60 -4.02 0.12
CA ARG A 20 3.07 -5.27 -0.38
C ARG A 20 1.55 -5.25 -0.59
N ILE A 21 0.80 -4.69 0.37
CA ILE A 21 -0.66 -4.50 0.24
C ILE A 21 -0.97 -3.62 -0.96
N ASN A 22 -0.23 -2.52 -1.13
CA ASN A 22 -0.40 -1.64 -2.26
C ASN A 22 -0.10 -2.34 -3.58
N ARG A 23 1.07 -2.99 -3.70
CA ARG A 23 1.50 -3.68 -4.91
C ARG A 23 0.56 -4.80 -5.33
N GLU A 24 0.18 -5.67 -4.41
CA GLU A 24 -0.52 -6.92 -4.72
C GLU A 24 -2.03 -6.76 -4.81
N ILE A 25 -2.62 -5.82 -4.07
CA ILE A 25 -4.08 -5.72 -3.92
C ILE A 25 -4.59 -4.36 -4.37
N MET A 26 -4.10 -3.28 -3.78
CA MET A 26 -4.73 -1.97 -3.96
C MET A 26 -4.47 -1.38 -5.34
N HIS A 27 -3.21 -1.39 -5.77
CA HIS A 27 -2.76 -0.81 -7.03
C HIS A 27 -3.47 -1.42 -8.25
N PRO A 28 -3.61 -2.77 -8.38
CA PRO A 28 -4.39 -3.40 -9.44
C PRO A 28 -5.86 -2.94 -9.49
N LEU A 29 -6.42 -2.50 -8.36
CA LEU A 29 -7.79 -2.02 -8.24
C LEU A 29 -7.90 -0.49 -8.44
N GLY A 30 -6.81 0.21 -8.69
CA GLY A 30 -6.78 1.67 -8.82
C GLY A 30 -6.77 2.44 -7.50
N TYR A 31 -6.29 1.80 -6.42
CA TYR A 31 -6.20 2.42 -5.09
C TYR A 31 -4.78 2.32 -4.50
N ALA A 32 -4.47 3.12 -3.48
CA ALA A 32 -3.34 2.86 -2.57
C ALA A 32 -3.66 3.35 -1.17
N VAL A 33 -3.43 2.49 -0.20
CA VAL A 33 -3.50 2.85 1.21
C VAL A 33 -2.30 3.72 1.58
N CYS A 34 -2.58 4.77 2.35
CA CYS A 34 -1.57 5.71 2.82
C CYS A 34 -1.45 5.66 4.35
N ARG A 35 -0.40 6.30 4.86
CA ARG A 35 -0.24 6.58 6.28
C ARG A 35 0.20 8.02 6.50
N GLU A 36 -0.19 8.57 7.63
CA GLU A 36 0.39 9.78 8.20
C GLU A 36 1.57 9.37 9.07
N VAL A 37 2.78 9.82 8.71
CA VAL A 37 4.01 9.43 9.42
C VAL A 37 4.02 9.94 10.86
N GLU A 38 3.50 11.14 11.09
CA GLU A 38 3.47 11.79 12.41
C GLU A 38 2.53 11.07 13.38
N SER A 39 1.38 10.59 12.90
CA SER A 39 0.33 10.00 13.74
C SER A 39 0.30 8.47 13.73
N GLY A 40 0.95 7.83 12.76
CA GLY A 40 0.91 6.37 12.56
C GLY A 40 -0.45 5.85 12.11
N ARG A 41 -1.37 6.73 11.69
CA ARG A 41 -2.72 6.36 11.24
C ARG A 41 -2.78 6.28 9.73
N SER A 42 -3.76 5.52 9.21
CA SER A 42 -4.13 5.61 7.81
C SER A 42 -5.27 6.61 7.65
N PRO A 43 -5.14 7.60 6.75
CA PRO A 43 -6.25 8.48 6.36
C PRO A 43 -7.23 7.78 5.41
N GLY A 44 -6.93 6.55 4.96
CA GLY A 44 -7.69 5.81 3.96
C GLY A 44 -6.83 5.47 2.74
N ALA A 45 -7.48 5.29 1.59
CA ALA A 45 -6.83 5.03 0.33
C ALA A 45 -7.04 6.18 -0.65
N LEU A 46 -5.99 6.51 -1.41
CA LEU A 46 -6.09 7.37 -2.57
C LEU A 46 -6.72 6.59 -3.73
N VAL A 47 -7.43 7.30 -4.60
CA VAL A 47 -8.09 6.74 -5.79
C VAL A 47 -7.37 7.26 -7.02
N SER A 48 -7.08 6.37 -7.96
CA SER A 48 -6.50 6.74 -9.25
C SER A 48 -7.54 7.35 -10.18
N GLU A 49 -7.15 8.39 -10.91
CA GLU A 49 -7.99 9.02 -11.95
C GLU A 49 -7.97 8.22 -13.26
N ASP A 50 -6.87 7.50 -13.53
CA ASP A 50 -6.58 6.88 -14.84
C ASP A 50 -6.48 5.34 -14.80
N GLY A 51 -6.91 4.72 -13.70
CA GLY A 51 -6.88 3.26 -13.54
C GLY A 51 -5.72 2.73 -12.68
N PRO A 52 -5.29 1.47 -12.83
CA PRO A 52 -4.35 0.85 -11.89
C PRO A 52 -3.03 1.61 -11.71
N TRP A 53 -2.51 1.60 -10.48
CA TRP A 53 -1.15 2.04 -10.21
C TRP A 53 -0.16 0.90 -10.43
N VAL A 54 1.08 1.25 -10.78
CA VAL A 54 2.11 0.26 -11.11
C VAL A 54 3.43 0.77 -10.54
N TYR A 55 4.12 -0.07 -9.77
CA TYR A 55 5.47 0.31 -9.32
C TYR A 55 6.45 0.24 -10.50
N PRO A 56 7.51 1.08 -10.53
CA PRO A 56 8.41 1.17 -11.69
C PRO A 56 9.05 -0.15 -12.13
N ASP A 57 9.29 -1.06 -11.19
CA ASP A 57 9.86 -2.38 -11.43
C ASP A 57 8.88 -3.37 -12.08
N GLN A 58 7.56 -3.13 -11.97
CA GLN A 58 6.53 -3.92 -12.68
C GLN A 58 6.39 -3.49 -14.15
N VAL A 59 6.74 -2.24 -14.48
CA VAL A 59 6.71 -1.74 -15.87
C VAL A 59 7.73 -2.46 -16.75
N GLN A 60 8.88 -2.83 -16.20
CA GLN A 60 9.96 -3.51 -16.95
C GLN A 60 9.63 -4.95 -17.34
N GLN A 61 8.66 -5.61 -16.70
CA GLN A 61 8.32 -7.01 -16.99
C GLN A 61 7.33 -7.17 -18.17
N GLN A 62 6.75 -6.08 -18.69
CA GLN A 62 5.79 -6.13 -19.80
C GLN A 62 6.39 -5.75 -21.17
N GLY A 63 7.70 -5.48 -21.25
CA GLY A 63 8.38 -5.02 -22.48
C GLY A 63 9.26 -6.06 -23.16
N GLY A 64 8.96 -7.36 -23.04
CA GLY A 64 9.68 -8.43 -23.72
C GLY A 64 8.90 -8.97 -24.92
N ASP A 65 9.03 -8.29 -26.06
CA ASP A 65 8.78 -8.83 -27.41
C ASP A 65 10.12 -9.13 -28.10
#